data_AF-A0A1C7DM87-F1
#
_entry.id   AF-A0A1C7DM87-F1
#
_cell.length_a   1.000
_cell.length_b   1.000
_cell.length_c   1.000
_cell.angle_alpha   90.00
_cell.angle_beta   90.00
_cell.angle_gamma   90.00
#
_symmetry.space_group_name_H-M   'P 1'
#
loop_
_entity.id
_entity.type
_entity.pdbx_description
1 polymer ?
#
loop_
_entity_poly.entity_id
_entity_poly.type
_entity_poly.pdbx_seq_one_letter_code
_entity_poly.pdbx_strand_id
1 'polypeptide(L)' 'MSNNFEANRNPELAIPMSAYIRYQFDFLGIETPLRNELFKKHLSAYQLPYREKLIDAVWKLYELPEHF' A
#
# COMPACT_ATOMS: atom_id res chain seq x y z
N MET A 1 -4.07 0.65 8.80
CA MET A 1 -3.65 -0.29 7.72
C MET A 1 -2.13 -0.45 7.64
N SER A 2 -1.33 0.43 8.23
CA SER A 2 0.11 0.59 7.94
C SER A 2 1.04 -0.50 8.48
N ASN A 3 0.72 -1.17 9.59
CA ASN A 3 1.70 -2.00 10.31
C ASN A 3 2.16 -3.27 9.56
N ASN A 4 1.33 -3.81 8.65
CA ASN A 4 1.67 -5.05 7.93
C ASN A 4 2.44 -4.80 6.63
N PHE A 5 2.13 -3.70 5.94
CA PHE A 5 2.88 -3.30 4.75
C PHE A 5 4.26 -2.75 5.12
N GLU A 6 4.35 -1.90 6.16
CA GLU A 6 5.64 -1.39 6.65
C GLU A 6 6.57 -2.50 7.15
N ALA A 7 6.04 -3.54 7.80
CA ALA A 7 6.82 -4.70 8.23
C ALA A 7 7.45 -5.49 7.06
N ASN A 8 6.97 -5.30 5.83
CA ASN A 8 7.49 -5.94 4.62
C ASN A 8 8.24 -4.95 3.70
N ARG A 9 8.60 -3.77 4.22
CA ARG A 9 9.38 -2.78 3.46
C ARG A 9 10.72 -3.38 3.01
N ASN A 10 11.05 -3.22 1.73
CA ASN A 10 12.32 -3.61 1.14
C ASN A 10 12.97 -2.41 0.44
N PRO A 11 13.91 -1.70 1.08
CA PRO A 11 14.58 -0.54 0.50
C PRO A 11 15.34 -0.84 -0.79
N GLU A 12 15.89 -2.05 -0.93
CA GLU A 12 16.66 -2.44 -2.12
C GLU A 12 15.75 -2.55 -3.36
N LEU A 13 14.51 -3.01 -3.19
CA LEU A 13 13.51 -3.05 -4.26
C LEU A 13 12.79 -1.70 -4.46
N ALA A 14 12.70 -0.88 -3.42
CA ALA A 14 12.08 0.44 -3.51
C ALA A 14 12.80 1.37 -4.49
N ILE A 15 14.14 1.36 -4.48
CA ILE A 15 14.98 2.20 -5.34
C ILE A 15 14.69 1.99 -6.84
N PRO A 16 14.79 0.76 -7.40
CA PRO A 16 14.50 0.53 -8.82
C PRO A 16 13.02 0.77 -9.18
N MET A 17 12.08 0.54 -8.26
CA MET A 17 10.66 0.84 -8.49
C MET A 17 10.39 2.35 -8.60
N SER A 18 10.99 3.14 -7.71
CA SER A 18 10.93 4.60 -7.79
C SER A 18 11.61 5.11 -9.07
N ALA A 19 12.78 4.56 -9.42
CA ALA A 19 13.49 4.91 -10.65
C ALA A 19 12.67 4.65 -11.93
N TYR A 20 11.90 3.55 -11.99
CA TYR A 20 11.04 3.20 -13.11
C TYR A 20 10.02 4.31 -13.44
N ILE A 21 9.45 4.94 -12.41
CA ILE A 21 8.51 6.06 -12.56
C ILE A 21 9.20 7.43 -12.44
N ARG A 22 10.51 7.50 -12.67
CA ARG A 22 11.32 8.73 -12.61
C ARG A 22 11.30 9.44 -11.25
N TYR A 23 11.29 8.65 -10.17
CA TYR A 23 11.30 9.12 -8.79
C TYR A 23 10.15 10.07 -8.43
N GLN A 24 8.99 9.90 -9.09
CA GLN A 24 7.79 10.70 -8.79
C GLN A 24 7.14 10.28 -7.46
N PHE A 25 7.34 9.04 -7.04
CA PHE A 25 6.78 8.50 -5.80
C PHE A 25 7.80 7.63 -5.06
N ASP A 26 7.67 7.62 -3.74
CA ASP A 26 8.37 6.69 -2.86
C ASP A 26 7.62 5.35 -2.81
N PHE A 27 8.38 4.26 -2.79
CA PHE A 27 7.85 2.91 -2.70
C PHE A 27 8.31 2.21 -1.43
N LEU A 28 7.48 1.29 -0.95
CA LEU A 28 7.88 0.34 0.09
C LEU A 28 8.76 -0.81 -0.44
N GLY A 29 8.87 -0.96 -1.76
CA GLY A 29 9.59 -2.08 -2.38
C GLY A 29 8.85 -3.42 -2.26
N ILE A 30 7.51 -3.39 -2.26
CA ILE A 30 6.66 -4.58 -2.16
C ILE A 30 6.15 -4.92 -3.54
N GLU A 31 6.51 -6.10 -4.04
CA GLU A 31 6.05 -6.57 -5.35
C GLU A 31 4.54 -6.90 -5.35
N THR A 32 3.92 -6.78 -6.53
CA THR A 32 2.49 -7.01 -6.74
C THR A 32 1.93 -8.30 -6.12
N PRO A 33 2.60 -9.48 -6.22
CA PRO A 33 2.09 -10.71 -5.62
C PRO A 33 1.96 -10.59 -4.08
N LEU A 34 3.02 -10.14 -3.41
CA LEU A 34 3.04 -9.96 -1.95
C LEU A 34 2.04 -8.88 -1.52
N ARG A 35 1.97 -7.76 -2.24
CA ARG A 35 0.99 -6.70 -1.99
C ARG A 35 -0.45 -7.24 -2.01
N ASN A 36 -0.78 -8.06 -3.01
CA ASN A 36 -2.12 -8.65 -3.14
C ASN A 36 -2.44 -9.61 -1.99
N GLU A 37 -1.47 -10.42 -1.55
CA GLU A 37 -1.63 -11.31 -0.40
C GLU A 37 -1.85 -10.53 0.90
N LEU A 38 -1.03 -9.50 1.15
CA LEU A 38 -1.17 -8.63 2.31
C LEU A 38 -2.52 -7.91 2.32
N PHE A 39 -2.96 -7.41 1.16
CA PHE A 39 -4.26 -6.76 1.01
C PHE A 39 -5.42 -7.72 1.27
N LYS A 40 -5.37 -8.93 0.69
CA LYS A 40 -6.39 -9.97 0.92
C LYS A 40 -6.45 -10.37 2.40
N LYS A 41 -5.29 -10.57 3.03
CA LYS A 41 -5.21 -10.86 4.47
C LYS A 41 -5.83 -9.73 5.29
N HIS A 42 -5.53 -8.48 4.95
CA HIS A 42 -6.10 -7.33 5.63
C HIS A 42 -7.63 -7.27 5.48
N LEU A 43 -8.16 -7.41 4.28
CA LEU A 43 -9.61 -7.42 4.03
C LEU A 43 -10.33 -8.62 4.65
N SER A 44 -9.65 -9.76 4.81
CA SER A 44 -10.24 -10.92 5.51
C SER A 44 -10.29 -10.71 7.03
N ALA A 45 -9.33 -9.96 7.60
CA ALA A 45 -9.24 -9.69 9.03
C ALA A 45 -10.10 -8.49 9.47
N TYR A 46 -10.38 -7.55 8.56
CA TYR A 46 -11.15 -6.34 8.83
C TYR A 46 -12.32 -6.22 7.86
N GLN A 47 -13.53 -6.07 8.40
CA GLN A 47 -14.70 -5.80 7.57
C GLN A 47 -14.53 -4.46 6.85
N LEU A 48 -14.95 -4.42 5.59
CA LEU A 48 -15.00 -3.17 4.84
C LEU A 48 -15.89 -2.16 5.57
N PRO A 49 -15.49 -0.88 5.66
CA PRO A 49 -16.34 0.15 6.22
C PRO A 49 -17.65 0.25 5.42
N TYR A 50 -18.72 0.67 6.10
CA TYR A 50 -20.01 0.91 5.47
C TYR A 50 -19.86 1.88 4.29
N ARG A 51 -20.72 1.73 3.26
CA ARG A 51 -20.60 2.41 1.96
C ARG A 51 -20.32 3.92 2.07
N GLU A 52 -20.95 4.59 3.02
CA GLU A 52 -20.81 6.03 3.27
C GLU A 52 -19.40 6.41 3.74
N LYS A 53 -18.75 5.56 4.54
CA LYS A 53 -17.39 5.76 5.06
C LYS A 53 -16.30 5.19 4.14
N LEU A 54 -16.69 4.46 3.10
CA LEU A 54 -15.75 3.84 2.17
C LEU A 54 -14.99 4.90 1.36
N ILE A 55 -15.69 5.94 0.91
CA ILE A 55 -15.09 7.04 0.14
C ILE A 55 -14.05 7.78 0.99
N ASP A 56 -14.37 8.08 2.24
CA ASP A 56 -13.44 8.73 3.18
C ASP A 56 -12.20 7.87 3.45
N ALA A 57 -12.38 6.55 3.56
CA ALA A 57 -11.27 5.62 3.75
C ALA A 57 -10.36 5.54 2.51
N VAL A 58 -10.94 5.57 1.31
CA VAL A 58 -10.18 5.59 0.04
C VAL A 58 -9.37 6.87 -0.08
N TRP A 59 -9.95 8.03 0.22
CA TRP A 59 -9.22 9.31 0.18
C TRP A 59 -8.05 9.34 1.17
N LYS A 60 -8.26 8.87 2.40
CA LYS A 60 -7.18 8.75 3.40
C LYS A 60 -6.04 7.85 2.95
N LEU A 61 -6.32 6.80 2.18
CA LEU A 61 -5.28 5.93 1.62
C LEU A 61 -4.58 6.59 0.43
N TYR A 62 -5.32 7.35 -0.38
CA TYR A 62 -4.77 8.07 -1.53
C TYR A 62 -3.82 9.21 -1.15
N GLU A 63 -4.07 9.85 0.01
CA GLU A 63 -3.23 10.94 0.55
C GLU A 63 -1.94 10.44 1.21
N LEU A 64 -1.74 9.12 1.35
CA LEU A 64 -0.50 8.59 1.89
C LEU A 64 0.68 8.93 0.96
N PRO A 65 1.85 9.31 1.52
CA PRO A 65 3.01 9.64 0.70
C PRO A 65 3.57 8.43 -0.06
N GLU A 66 3.30 7.21 0.43
CA GLU A 66 3.67 5.97 -0.24
C GLU A 66 2.60 5.53 -1.24
N HIS A 67 2.98 5.43 -2.52
CA HIS A 67 2.13 4.85 -3.55
C HIS A 67 2.50 3.37 -3.76
N PHE A 68 1.47 2.51 -3.76
CA PHE A 68 1.58 1.05 -3.86
C PHE A 68 1.32 0.51 -5.27
#